data_AF-A0A6N8JDT6-F1
#
_entry.id   AF-A0A6N8JDT6-F1
#
_cell.length_a   1.000
_cell.length_b   1.000
_cell.length_c   1.000
_cell.angle_alpha   90.00
_cell.angle_beta   90.00
_cell.angle_gamma   90.00
#
_symmetry.space_group_name_H-M   'P 1'
#
loop_
_entity.id
_entity.type
_entity.pdbx_description
1 polymer ?
#
loop_
_entity_poly.entity_id
_entity_poly.type
_entity_poly.pdbx_seq_one_letter_code
_entity_poly.pdbx_strand_id
1 'polypeptide(L)'
;MKFADYLRSQLTDIVDYYQQYLRRTIGPTIIFTAVCFIVAALLLHFTEFSGKAAKTQISLLNYFFLSYSAGNVYRIIDLTKDVFIFFVALFSLGFARWEKEGIPVEITFSLLICKINLKDVTVLAGILILSAVIDYFLFKMDGYSAEHTRNRSIDKYIHGTIFQLRIYIPLILFALGIYVLRTSEKIKLKAKNILFLYISLWLFNEFAYELFMWCRYHVFALVLMPFDKSDSYYLLESVPGIVLIAFFFLGYHSAFTKATSTEV
;
A
#
# COMPACT_ATOMS: atom_id res chain seq x y z
N MET A 1 22.20 -1.29 -16.78
CA MET A 1 20.90 -0.82 -17.28
C MET A 1 20.82 0.69 -17.19
N LYS A 2 20.42 1.39 -18.27
CA LYS A 2 20.10 2.83 -18.20
C LYS A 2 18.73 2.99 -17.51
N PHE A 3 18.48 4.14 -16.90
CA PHE A 3 17.22 4.42 -16.18
C PHE A 3 15.98 4.26 -17.08
N ALA A 4 16.05 4.73 -18.33
CA ALA A 4 14.95 4.61 -19.30
C ALA A 4 14.62 3.14 -19.63
N ASP A 5 15.64 2.30 -19.79
CA ASP A 5 15.45 0.87 -20.05
C ASP A 5 14.79 0.19 -18.85
N TYR A 6 15.19 0.57 -17.64
CA TYR A 6 14.60 0.06 -16.40
C TYR A 6 13.12 0.43 -16.30
N LEU A 7 12.75 1.70 -16.52
CA LEU A 7 11.36 2.14 -16.50
C LEU A 7 10.51 1.42 -17.55
N ARG A 8 11.02 1.31 -18.78
CA ARG A 8 10.32 0.60 -19.86
C ARG A 8 10.06 -0.84 -19.46
N SER A 9 11.10 -1.52 -18.98
CA SER A 9 10.97 -2.89 -18.49
C SER A 9 9.94 -2.97 -17.36
N GLN A 10 9.99 -2.10 -16.36
CA GLN A 10 9.02 -2.07 -15.25
C GLN A 10 7.57 -1.98 -15.74
N LEU A 11 7.29 -1.07 -16.67
CA LEU A 11 5.95 -0.89 -17.23
C LEU A 11 5.50 -2.12 -18.03
N THR A 12 6.38 -2.69 -18.85
CA THR A 12 6.06 -3.90 -19.61
C THR A 12 5.70 -5.05 -18.67
N ASP A 13 6.52 -5.33 -17.65
CA ASP A 13 6.23 -6.42 -16.72
C ASP A 13 4.93 -6.18 -15.95
N ILE A 14 4.64 -4.96 -15.50
CA ILE A 14 3.37 -4.68 -14.82
C ILE A 14 2.19 -5.06 -15.74
N VAL A 15 2.23 -4.63 -17.01
CA VAL A 15 1.18 -4.95 -17.99
C VAL A 15 1.08 -6.46 -18.23
N ASP A 16 2.21 -7.14 -18.42
CA ASP A 16 2.26 -8.57 -18.69
C ASP A 16 1.70 -9.37 -17.50
N TYR A 17 2.04 -8.98 -16.26
CA TYR A 17 1.48 -9.58 -15.04
C TYR A 17 -0.04 -9.43 -15.00
N TYR A 18 -0.57 -8.24 -15.27
CA TYR A 18 -2.02 -8.03 -15.31
C TYR A 18 -2.69 -8.89 -16.38
N GLN A 19 -2.12 -8.95 -17.59
CA GLN A 19 -2.68 -9.77 -18.67
C GLN A 19 -2.70 -11.26 -18.32
N GLN A 20 -1.63 -11.74 -17.69
CA GLN A 20 -1.45 -13.16 -17.42
C GLN A 20 -2.20 -13.64 -16.17
N TYR A 21 -2.22 -12.83 -15.10
CA TYR A 21 -2.57 -13.31 -13.77
C TYR A 21 -3.77 -12.63 -13.13
N LEU A 22 -4.26 -11.50 -13.63
CA LEU A 22 -5.36 -10.75 -12.99
C LEU A 22 -6.59 -11.64 -12.76
N ARG A 23 -7.04 -12.38 -13.78
CA ARG A 23 -8.21 -13.28 -13.65
C ARG A 23 -7.99 -14.40 -12.65
N ARG A 24 -6.74 -14.86 -12.47
CA ARG A 24 -6.40 -15.97 -11.59
C ARG A 24 -6.29 -15.54 -10.12
N THR A 25 -6.00 -14.27 -9.86
CA THR A 25 -5.72 -13.74 -8.52
C THR A 25 -6.84 -12.87 -7.94
N ILE A 26 -7.84 -12.49 -8.74
CA ILE A 26 -8.89 -11.56 -8.33
C ILE A 26 -9.70 -12.03 -7.12
N GLY A 27 -10.00 -13.33 -7.00
CA GLY A 27 -10.74 -13.87 -5.86
C GLY A 27 -10.00 -13.65 -4.53
N PRO A 28 -8.76 -14.15 -4.39
CA PRO A 28 -7.93 -13.88 -3.22
C PRO A 28 -7.72 -12.39 -2.91
N THR A 29 -7.49 -11.55 -3.92
CA THR A 29 -7.24 -10.11 -3.69
C THR A 29 -8.48 -9.38 -3.22
N ILE A 30 -9.68 -9.76 -3.69
CA ILE A 30 -10.95 -9.25 -3.15
C ILE A 30 -11.10 -9.61 -1.67
N ILE A 31 -10.80 -10.86 -1.28
CA ILE A 31 -10.91 -11.29 0.11
C ILE A 31 -9.95 -10.51 1.01
N PHE A 32 -8.68 -10.39 0.61
CA PHE A 32 -7.72 -9.57 1.35
C PHE A 32 -8.18 -8.12 1.47
N THR A 33 -8.69 -7.56 0.38
CA THR A 33 -9.17 -6.18 0.38
C THR A 33 -10.36 -6.00 1.31
N ALA A 34 -11.33 -6.92 1.30
CA ALA A 34 -12.46 -6.87 2.22
C ALA A 34 -11.98 -6.88 3.68
N VAL A 35 -10.98 -7.70 4.01
CA VAL A 35 -10.34 -7.69 5.33
C VAL A 35 -9.66 -6.35 5.63
N CYS A 36 -8.95 -5.75 4.67
CA CYS A 36 -8.37 -4.41 4.85
C CYS A 36 -9.43 -3.36 5.19
N PHE A 37 -10.59 -3.38 4.53
CA PHE A 37 -11.70 -2.45 4.81
C PHE A 37 -12.29 -2.68 6.21
N ILE A 38 -12.43 -3.93 6.65
CA ILE A 38 -12.87 -4.25 8.01
C ILE A 38 -11.87 -3.70 9.04
N VAL A 39 -10.56 -3.90 8.83
CA VAL A 39 -9.53 -3.36 9.73
C VAL A 39 -9.52 -1.84 9.71
N ALA A 40 -9.65 -1.20 8.54
CA ALA A 40 -9.75 0.26 8.41
C ALA A 40 -10.95 0.82 9.19
N ALA A 41 -12.11 0.15 9.12
CA ALA A 41 -13.30 0.52 9.88
C ALA A 41 -13.08 0.38 11.39
N LEU A 42 -12.39 -0.67 11.84
CA LEU A 42 -12.01 -0.82 13.25
C LEU A 42 -11.05 0.29 13.71
N LEU A 43 -10.03 0.61 12.92
CA LEU A 43 -9.09 1.70 13.21
C LEU A 43 -9.79 3.07 13.26
N LEU A 44 -10.77 3.29 12.38
CA LEU A 44 -11.62 4.49 12.42
C LEU A 44 -12.40 4.58 13.73
N HIS A 45 -13.04 3.49 14.14
CA HIS A 45 -13.80 3.44 15.37
C HIS A 45 -12.94 3.74 16.61
N PHE A 46 -11.73 3.17 16.69
CA PHE A 46 -10.77 3.50 17.75
C PHE A 46 -10.31 4.97 17.72
N THR A 47 -10.26 5.58 16.53
CA THR A 47 -9.92 7.00 16.38
C THR A 47 -11.06 7.89 16.88
N GLU A 48 -12.32 7.52 16.67
CA GLU A 48 -13.50 8.26 17.15
C GLU A 48 -13.61 8.28 18.68
N PHE A 49 -13.23 7.20 19.37
CA PHE A 49 -13.17 7.15 20.83
C PHE A 49 -12.21 8.17 21.46
N SER A 50 -11.26 8.72 20.69
CA SER A 50 -10.39 9.82 21.16
C SER A 50 -11.10 11.19 21.24
N GLY A 51 -12.39 11.25 20.90
CA GLY A 51 -13.27 12.41 21.11
C GLY A 51 -13.11 13.56 20.11
N LYS A 52 -12.23 13.42 19.11
CA LYS A 52 -11.88 14.51 18.17
C LYS A 52 -12.21 14.26 16.69
N ALA A 53 -12.71 13.08 16.32
CA ALA A 53 -12.93 12.71 14.90
C ALA A 53 -14.42 12.71 14.44
N ALA A 54 -15.37 12.95 15.33
CA ALA A 54 -16.80 12.66 15.11
C ALA A 54 -17.59 13.66 14.23
N LYS A 55 -16.95 14.45 13.35
CA LYS A 55 -17.67 15.48 12.55
C LYS A 55 -17.51 15.42 11.04
N THR A 56 -16.73 14.49 10.49
CA THR A 56 -16.63 14.33 9.03
C THR A 56 -16.84 12.87 8.68
N GLN A 57 -17.94 12.57 7.99
CA GLN A 57 -18.11 11.29 7.29
C GLN A 57 -17.04 11.22 6.19
N ILE A 58 -15.88 10.64 6.52
CA ILE A 58 -14.78 10.46 5.56
C ILE A 58 -14.89 9.03 5.05
N SER A 59 -14.92 8.89 3.72
CA SER A 59 -14.85 7.57 3.08
C SER A 59 -13.66 6.76 3.57
N LEU A 60 -13.89 5.49 3.93
CA LEU A 60 -12.83 4.53 4.26
C LEU A 60 -11.80 4.39 3.13
N LEU A 61 -12.26 4.58 1.89
CA LEU A 61 -11.46 4.53 0.68
C LEU A 61 -10.30 5.54 0.70
N ASN A 62 -10.50 6.69 1.32
CA ASN A 62 -9.49 7.72 1.39
C ASN A 62 -8.25 7.29 2.19
N TYR A 63 -8.42 6.49 3.25
CA TYR A 63 -7.34 6.16 4.17
C TYR A 63 -6.31 5.18 3.57
N PHE A 64 -6.58 4.64 2.38
CA PHE A 64 -5.63 3.81 1.63
C PHE A 64 -4.57 4.64 0.90
N PHE A 65 -4.87 5.90 0.55
CA PHE A 65 -4.01 6.72 -0.30
C PHE A 65 -3.77 8.15 0.20
N LEU A 66 -4.58 8.66 1.13
CA LEU A 66 -4.46 9.98 1.74
C LEU A 66 -4.12 9.86 3.23
N SER A 67 -3.18 10.67 3.71
CA SER A 67 -2.89 10.80 5.14
C SER A 67 -3.84 11.82 5.79
N TYR A 68 -4.38 11.50 6.96
CA TYR A 68 -5.35 12.33 7.68
C TYR A 68 -4.85 12.88 9.02
N SER A 69 -3.61 12.57 9.41
CA SER A 69 -2.92 13.35 10.45
C SER A 69 -2.83 14.81 10.03
N ALA A 70 -3.57 15.65 10.76
CA ALA A 70 -3.60 17.10 10.54
C ALA A 70 -3.36 17.80 11.88
N GLY A 71 -2.44 18.77 11.89
CA GLY A 71 -1.99 19.43 13.11
C GLY A 71 -1.17 18.51 14.03
N ASN A 72 -1.27 18.69 15.34
CA ASN A 72 -0.39 18.02 16.33
C ASN A 72 -0.91 16.67 16.86
N VAL A 73 -2.00 16.12 16.29
CA VAL A 73 -2.63 14.88 16.75
C VAL A 73 -2.39 13.74 15.76
N TYR A 74 -1.63 12.73 16.20
CA TYR A 74 -1.45 11.49 15.45
C TYR A 74 -2.76 10.70 15.43
N ARG A 75 -3.16 10.21 14.26
CA ARG A 75 -4.38 9.39 14.11
C ARG A 75 -3.99 7.98 13.71
N ILE A 76 -4.41 6.99 14.50
CA ILE A 76 -4.07 5.58 14.25
C ILE A 76 -4.62 5.06 12.91
N ILE A 77 -5.68 5.68 12.39
CA ILE A 77 -6.23 5.37 11.08
C ILE A 77 -5.24 5.59 9.92
N ASP A 78 -4.20 6.42 10.10
CA ASP A 78 -3.16 6.58 9.08
C ASP A 78 -2.39 5.27 8.83
N LEU A 79 -2.41 4.33 9.80
CA LEU A 79 -1.84 2.99 9.64
C LEU A 79 -2.64 2.10 8.67
N THR A 80 -3.81 2.53 8.20
CA THR A 80 -4.60 1.78 7.21
C THR A 80 -3.80 1.46 5.96
N LYS A 81 -2.96 2.40 5.50
CA LYS A 81 -2.06 2.17 4.37
C LYS A 81 -1.02 1.09 4.68
N ASP A 82 -0.43 1.10 5.86
CA ASP A 82 0.55 0.08 6.26
C ASP A 82 -0.08 -1.30 6.39
N VAL A 83 -1.31 -1.37 6.89
CA VAL A 83 -2.11 -2.61 6.94
C VAL A 83 -2.38 -3.12 5.52
N PHE A 84 -2.77 -2.24 4.60
CA PHE A 84 -2.94 -2.62 3.19
C PHE A 84 -1.65 -3.17 2.60
N ILE A 85 -0.52 -2.47 2.78
CA ILE A 85 0.79 -2.91 2.29
C ILE A 85 1.19 -4.27 2.91
N PHE A 86 0.88 -4.49 4.19
CA PHE A 86 1.10 -5.78 4.86
C PHE A 86 0.36 -6.93 4.16
N PHE A 87 -0.91 -6.73 3.82
CA PHE A 87 -1.68 -7.76 3.09
C PHE A 87 -1.19 -7.95 1.65
N VAL A 88 -0.79 -6.88 0.97
CA VAL A 88 -0.14 -6.99 -0.34
C VAL A 88 1.18 -7.77 -0.24
N ALA A 89 1.95 -7.59 0.83
CA ALA A 89 3.18 -8.33 1.05
C ALA A 89 2.93 -9.82 1.33
N LEU A 90 1.89 -10.15 2.10
CA LEU A 90 1.44 -11.53 2.30
C LEU A 90 1.01 -12.19 0.99
N PHE A 91 0.16 -11.50 0.22
CA PHE A 91 -0.23 -11.91 -1.12
C PHE A 91 1.00 -12.16 -1.99
N SER A 92 1.96 -11.22 -1.98
CA SER A 92 3.17 -11.29 -2.81
C SER A 92 4.05 -12.49 -2.49
N LEU A 93 4.19 -12.86 -1.22
CA LEU A 93 4.95 -14.04 -0.81
C LEU A 93 4.26 -15.34 -1.22
N GLY A 94 2.95 -15.44 -0.98
CA GLY A 94 2.16 -16.59 -1.39
C GLY A 94 2.22 -16.78 -2.91
N PHE A 95 2.06 -15.70 -3.66
CA PHE A 95 2.09 -15.70 -5.12
C PHE A 95 3.49 -16.03 -5.66
N ALA A 96 4.55 -15.41 -5.13
CA ALA A 96 5.93 -15.66 -5.55
C ALA A 96 6.40 -17.11 -5.31
N ARG A 97 5.78 -17.84 -4.35
CA ARG A 97 6.04 -19.27 -4.16
C ARG A 97 5.32 -20.12 -5.21
N TRP A 98 4.08 -19.76 -5.55
CA TRP A 98 3.37 -20.38 -6.67
C TRP A 98 4.04 -20.13 -8.02
N GLU A 99 4.63 -18.96 -8.24
CA GLU A 99 5.44 -18.69 -9.44
C GLU A 99 6.60 -19.69 -9.62
N LYS A 100 7.25 -20.09 -8.51
CA LYS A 100 8.36 -21.05 -8.54
C LYS A 100 7.89 -22.49 -8.77
N GLU A 101 6.73 -22.85 -8.23
CA GLU A 101 6.19 -24.22 -8.29
C GLU A 101 5.29 -24.48 -9.51
N GLY A 102 4.84 -23.42 -10.19
CA GLY A 102 3.87 -23.46 -11.28
C GLY A 102 2.50 -22.95 -10.84
N ILE A 103 2.03 -21.89 -11.47
CA ILE A 103 0.77 -21.24 -11.11
C ILE A 103 -0.42 -22.08 -11.57
N PRO A 104 -1.34 -22.46 -10.65
CA PRO A 104 -2.55 -23.19 -11.02
C PRO A 104 -3.46 -22.33 -11.92
N VAL A 105 -4.41 -22.98 -12.61
CA VAL A 105 -5.37 -22.31 -13.50
C VAL A 105 -6.18 -21.26 -12.74
N GLU A 106 -6.53 -21.54 -11.49
CA GLU A 106 -7.22 -20.63 -10.58
C GLU A 106 -6.57 -20.68 -9.20
N ILE A 107 -6.30 -19.52 -8.61
CA ILE A 107 -5.75 -19.43 -7.25
C ILE A 107 -6.91 -19.09 -6.33
N THR A 108 -7.32 -20.06 -5.50
CA THR A 108 -8.27 -19.80 -4.42
C THR A 108 -7.55 -19.22 -3.20
N PHE A 109 -8.29 -18.52 -2.34
CA PHE A 109 -7.70 -17.92 -1.13
C PHE A 109 -7.05 -18.97 -0.22
N SER A 110 -7.67 -20.13 -0.05
CA SER A 110 -7.11 -21.23 0.74
C SER A 110 -5.79 -21.74 0.16
N LEU A 111 -5.66 -21.84 -1.16
CA LEU A 111 -4.43 -22.25 -1.84
C LEU A 111 -3.32 -21.20 -1.72
N LEU A 112 -3.68 -19.93 -1.64
CA LEU A 112 -2.71 -18.86 -1.44
C LEU A 112 -2.19 -18.84 0.01
N ILE A 113 -3.11 -18.91 0.99
CA ILE A 113 -2.77 -18.90 2.42
C ILE A 113 -1.96 -20.13 2.82
N CYS A 114 -2.21 -21.31 2.24
CA CYS A 114 -1.43 -22.51 2.57
C CYS A 114 0.06 -22.38 2.19
N LYS A 115 0.40 -21.46 1.29
CA LYS A 115 1.80 -21.14 0.94
C LYS A 115 2.43 -20.11 1.85
N ILE A 116 1.70 -19.51 2.78
CA ILE A 116 2.21 -18.53 3.74
C ILE A 116 2.58 -19.26 5.03
N ASN A 117 3.84 -19.16 5.43
CA ASN A 117 4.34 -19.76 6.66
C ASN A 117 4.17 -18.80 7.83
N LEU A 118 4.14 -19.34 9.06
CA LEU A 118 4.10 -18.53 10.27
C LEU A 118 5.28 -17.54 10.34
N LYS A 119 6.46 -17.96 9.88
CA LYS A 119 7.66 -17.09 9.79
C LYS A 119 7.42 -15.85 8.92
N ASP A 120 6.66 -15.99 7.83
CA ASP A 120 6.38 -14.85 6.96
C ASP A 120 5.50 -13.84 7.68
N VAL A 121 4.44 -14.34 8.33
CA VAL A 121 3.52 -13.53 9.11
C VAL A 121 4.25 -12.81 10.23
N THR A 122 5.12 -13.50 10.99
CA THR A 122 5.84 -12.88 12.12
C THR A 122 6.83 -11.82 11.67
N VAL A 123 7.57 -12.05 10.59
CA VAL A 123 8.51 -11.05 10.04
C VAL A 123 7.77 -9.84 9.49
N LEU A 124 6.70 -10.05 8.69
CA LEU A 124 5.92 -8.96 8.15
C LEU A 124 5.16 -8.19 9.24
N ALA A 125 4.69 -8.85 10.30
CA ALA A 125 4.09 -8.19 11.46
C ALA A 125 5.13 -7.35 12.23
N GLY A 126 6.36 -7.85 12.37
CA GLY A 126 7.47 -7.08 12.92
C GLY A 126 7.77 -5.83 12.10
N ILE A 127 7.74 -5.94 10.77
CA ILE A 127 7.89 -4.79 9.86
C ILE A 127 6.72 -3.81 10.01
N LEU A 128 5.49 -4.29 10.13
CA LEU A 128 4.31 -3.44 10.36
C LEU A 128 4.45 -2.61 11.64
N ILE A 129 4.87 -3.24 12.75
CA ILE A 129 5.12 -2.54 14.02
C ILE A 129 6.24 -1.52 13.86
N LEU A 130 7.33 -1.88 13.19
CA LEU A 130 8.45 -0.97 12.94
C LEU A 130 8.02 0.23 12.08
N SER A 131 7.26 0.01 11.01
CA SER A 131 6.70 1.07 10.17
C SER A 131 5.81 2.01 10.97
N ALA A 132 4.92 1.47 11.82
CA ALA A 132 4.05 2.30 12.66
C ALA A 132 4.84 3.16 13.66
N VAL A 133 5.91 2.61 14.25
CA VAL A 133 6.80 3.36 15.15
C VAL A 133 7.53 4.47 14.38
N ILE A 134 8.09 4.16 13.20
CA ILE A 134 8.78 5.16 12.36
C ILE A 134 7.81 6.26 11.92
N ASP A 135 6.60 5.89 11.50
CA ASP A 135 5.56 6.83 11.07
C ASP A 135 5.20 7.82 12.20
N TYR A 136 5.04 7.31 13.42
CA TYR A 136 4.82 8.14 14.60
C TYR A 136 5.99 9.10 14.88
N PHE A 137 7.23 8.62 14.79
CA PHE A 137 8.42 9.48 14.97
C PHE A 137 8.50 10.57 13.91
N LEU A 138 8.28 10.23 12.64
CA LEU A 138 8.25 11.18 11.53
C LEU A 138 7.15 12.22 11.72
N PHE A 139 5.95 11.81 12.14
CA PHE A 139 4.87 12.72 12.50
C PHE A 139 5.28 13.70 13.62
N LYS A 140 5.95 13.22 14.67
CA LYS A 140 6.45 14.10 15.75
C LYS A 140 7.54 15.05 15.29
N MET A 141 8.42 14.61 14.40
CA MET A 141 9.44 15.47 13.79
C MET A 141 8.81 16.58 12.95
N ASP A 142 7.73 16.28 12.22
CA ASP A 142 6.98 17.26 11.42
C ASP A 142 6.37 18.35 12.32
N GLY A 143 5.67 17.96 13.37
CA GLY A 143 5.10 18.89 14.35
C GLY A 143 6.19 19.74 15.04
N TYR A 144 7.31 19.13 15.42
CA TYR A 144 8.44 19.86 16.01
C TYR A 144 9.04 20.88 15.04
N SER A 145 9.19 20.51 13.76
CA SER A 145 9.69 21.40 12.71
C SER A 145 8.76 22.60 12.52
N ALA A 146 7.46 22.38 12.47
CA ALA A 146 6.47 23.44 12.30
C ALA A 146 6.48 24.47 13.44
N GLU A 147 6.76 24.03 14.67
CA GLU A 147 6.83 24.91 15.85
C GLU A 147 8.14 25.73 15.92
N HIS A 148 9.25 25.20 15.40
CA HIS A 148 10.58 25.79 15.58
C HIS A 148 11.15 26.46 14.32
N THR A 149 10.58 26.20 13.14
CA THR A 149 11.07 26.75 11.87
C THR A 149 10.40 28.09 11.56
N ARG A 150 11.14 29.19 11.75
CA ARG A 150 10.65 30.55 11.45
C ARG A 150 10.53 30.84 9.94
N ASN A 151 11.21 30.05 9.09
CA ASN A 151 11.22 30.25 7.65
C ASN A 151 10.21 29.32 6.96
N ARG A 152 9.15 29.92 6.38
CA ARG A 152 8.08 29.22 5.68
C ARG A 152 8.55 28.32 4.53
N SER A 153 9.63 28.68 3.84
CA SER A 153 10.16 27.88 2.73
C SER A 153 10.87 26.62 3.22
N ILE A 154 11.61 26.73 4.33
CA ILE A 154 12.29 25.59 4.96
C ILE A 154 11.24 24.65 5.57
N ASP A 155 10.24 25.21 6.24
CA ASP A 155 9.11 24.47 6.80
C ASP A 155 8.39 23.62 5.74
N LYS A 156 8.01 24.25 4.61
CA LYS A 156 7.42 23.53 3.47
C LYS A 156 8.29 22.40 2.94
N TYR A 157 9.60 22.61 2.86
CA TYR A 157 10.54 21.60 2.39
C TYR A 157 10.64 20.41 3.35
N ILE A 158 10.77 20.68 4.66
CA ILE A 158 10.83 19.64 5.69
C ILE A 158 9.53 18.86 5.73
N HIS A 159 8.39 19.55 5.77
CA HIS A 159 7.07 18.92 5.75
C HIS A 159 6.89 18.02 4.53
N GLY A 160 7.21 18.52 3.33
CA GLY A 160 7.16 17.74 2.11
C GLY A 160 8.08 16.52 2.14
N THR A 161 9.30 16.67 2.67
CA THR A 161 10.25 15.56 2.80
C THR A 161 9.75 14.50 3.77
N ILE A 162 9.25 14.90 4.93
CA ILE A 162 8.70 13.97 5.94
C ILE A 162 7.48 13.24 5.37
N PHE A 163 6.58 13.95 4.70
CA PHE A 163 5.42 13.34 4.05
C PHE A 163 5.83 12.24 3.06
N GLN A 164 6.81 12.51 2.20
CA GLN A 164 7.34 11.52 1.26
C GLN A 164 7.98 10.32 1.98
N LEU A 165 8.72 10.56 3.06
CA LEU A 165 9.31 9.48 3.86
C LEU A 165 8.24 8.59 4.52
N ARG A 166 7.17 9.18 5.07
CA ARG A 166 6.04 8.44 5.66
C ARG A 166 5.34 7.56 4.63
N ILE A 167 5.26 8.00 3.38
CA ILE A 167 4.67 7.23 2.27
C ILE A 167 5.56 6.06 1.84
N TYR A 168 6.86 6.30 1.67
CA TYR A 168 7.75 5.37 0.97
C TYR A 168 8.58 4.46 1.87
N ILE A 169 8.84 4.83 3.13
CA ILE A 169 9.56 3.94 4.05
C ILE A 169 8.82 2.61 4.25
N PRO A 170 7.50 2.57 4.54
CA PRO A 170 6.79 1.30 4.69
C PRO A 170 6.90 0.43 3.43
N LEU A 171 6.68 1.01 2.25
CA LEU A 171 6.77 0.30 0.97
C LEU A 171 8.15 -0.35 0.78
N ILE A 172 9.24 0.38 1.07
CA ILE A 172 10.60 -0.14 0.96
C ILE A 172 10.84 -1.25 1.99
N LEU A 173 10.45 -1.05 3.25
CA LEU A 173 10.65 -2.05 4.31
C LEU A 173 9.93 -3.36 3.99
N PHE A 174 8.68 -3.28 3.54
CA PHE A 174 7.91 -4.46 3.13
C PHE A 174 8.53 -5.15 1.91
N ALA A 175 8.97 -4.41 0.89
CA ALA A 175 9.65 -4.97 -0.26
C ALA A 175 10.95 -5.71 0.12
N LEU A 176 11.76 -5.11 1.00
CA LEU A 176 12.97 -5.73 1.52
C LEU A 176 12.65 -6.97 2.37
N GLY A 177 11.58 -6.93 3.18
CA GLY A 177 11.08 -8.08 3.93
C GLY A 177 10.68 -9.24 3.01
N ILE A 178 9.92 -8.96 1.95
CA ILE A 178 9.55 -9.95 0.92
C ILE A 178 10.81 -10.54 0.29
N TYR A 179 11.78 -9.71 -0.05
CA TYR A 179 13.03 -10.15 -0.66
C TYR A 179 13.81 -11.13 0.23
N VAL A 180 13.98 -10.78 1.50
CA VAL A 180 14.67 -11.62 2.50
C VAL A 180 13.93 -12.93 2.74
N LEU A 181 12.60 -12.93 2.69
CA LEU A 181 11.78 -14.12 2.88
C LEU A 181 11.70 -15.00 1.62
N ARG A 182 11.84 -14.41 0.43
CA ARG A 182 11.81 -15.11 -0.87
C ARG A 182 13.16 -15.75 -1.24
N THR A 183 14.25 -15.14 -0.80
CA THR A 183 15.61 -15.48 -1.24
C THR A 183 16.42 -16.03 -0.08
N SER A 184 16.95 -17.24 -0.22
CA SER A 184 17.82 -17.86 0.80
C SER A 184 19.26 -17.32 0.76
N GLU A 185 19.61 -16.57 -0.28
CA GLU A 185 20.94 -16.02 -0.48
C GLU A 185 21.13 -14.67 0.22
N LYS A 186 22.26 -14.51 0.92
CA LYS A 186 22.72 -13.25 1.51
C LYS A 186 23.25 -12.32 0.41
N ILE A 187 22.38 -11.83 -0.45
CA ILE A 187 22.78 -10.85 -1.46
C ILE A 187 23.00 -9.49 -0.78
N LYS A 188 24.15 -8.86 -1.05
CA LYS A 188 24.46 -7.53 -0.54
C LYS A 188 23.56 -6.50 -1.22
N LEU A 189 22.64 -5.91 -0.46
CA LEU A 189 21.85 -4.75 -0.90
C LEU A 189 22.80 -3.60 -1.25
N LYS A 190 22.93 -3.29 -2.54
CA LYS A 190 23.66 -2.11 -3.02
C LYS A 190 22.73 -0.90 -3.03
N ALA A 191 23.26 0.30 -2.80
CA ALA A 191 22.49 1.54 -2.85
C ALA A 191 21.73 1.72 -4.18
N LYS A 192 22.34 1.29 -5.29
CA LYS A 192 21.70 1.27 -6.62
C LYS A 192 20.40 0.44 -6.66
N ASN A 193 20.37 -0.71 -5.97
CA ASN A 193 19.21 -1.59 -5.96
C ASN A 193 18.09 -0.98 -5.12
N ILE A 194 18.43 -0.35 -3.99
CA ILE A 194 17.47 0.38 -3.17
C ILE A 194 16.88 1.57 -3.95
N LEU A 195 17.70 2.29 -4.72
CA LEU A 195 17.23 3.38 -5.57
C LEU A 195 16.26 2.89 -6.65
N PHE A 196 16.58 1.80 -7.34
CA PHE A 196 15.70 1.20 -8.35
C PHE A 196 14.41 0.64 -7.74
N LEU A 197 14.49 0.07 -6.55
CA LEU A 197 13.32 -0.35 -5.78
C LEU A 197 12.44 0.86 -5.44
N TYR A 198 13.03 1.94 -4.90
CA TYR A 198 12.31 3.17 -4.65
C TYR A 198 11.61 3.69 -5.91
N ILE A 199 12.29 3.73 -7.06
CA ILE A 199 11.71 4.18 -8.34
C ILE A 199 10.51 3.31 -8.75
N SER A 200 10.61 1.98 -8.63
CA SER A 200 9.51 1.07 -8.98
C SER A 200 8.29 1.28 -8.08
N LEU A 201 8.53 1.39 -6.77
CA LEU A 201 7.49 1.62 -5.77
C LEU A 201 6.84 3.00 -5.92
N TRP A 202 7.64 4.02 -6.16
CA TRP A 202 7.18 5.38 -6.46
C TRP A 202 6.29 5.36 -7.69
N LEU A 203 6.78 4.83 -8.82
CA LEU A 203 6.05 4.82 -10.08
C LEU A 203 4.68 4.13 -9.95
N PHE A 204 4.64 2.95 -9.32
CA PHE A 204 3.37 2.24 -9.16
C PHE A 204 2.45 2.90 -8.13
N ASN A 205 2.99 3.44 -7.04
CA ASN A 205 2.19 4.14 -6.03
C ASN A 205 1.54 5.42 -6.60
N GLU A 206 2.27 6.19 -7.40
CA GLU A 206 1.71 7.36 -8.10
C GLU A 206 0.66 6.94 -9.14
N PHE A 207 0.92 5.89 -9.92
CA PHE A 207 -0.07 5.34 -10.84
C PHE A 207 -1.35 4.89 -10.13
N ALA A 208 -1.22 4.18 -9.00
CA ALA A 208 -2.35 3.73 -8.20
C ALA A 208 -3.15 4.91 -7.64
N TYR A 209 -2.46 5.95 -7.14
CA TYR A 209 -3.08 7.18 -6.67
C TYR A 209 -3.88 7.92 -7.77
N GLU A 210 -3.28 8.12 -8.94
CA GLU A 210 -3.95 8.79 -10.06
C GLU A 210 -5.16 7.99 -10.58
N LEU A 211 -5.00 6.67 -10.75
CA LEU A 211 -6.11 5.80 -11.14
C LEU A 211 -7.22 5.81 -10.09
N PHE A 212 -6.85 5.80 -8.81
CA PHE A 212 -7.79 5.90 -7.70
C PHE A 212 -8.61 7.18 -7.75
N MET A 213 -7.95 8.33 -7.89
CA MET A 213 -8.61 9.63 -7.95
C MET A 213 -9.55 9.68 -9.16
N TRP A 214 -9.07 9.24 -10.32
CA TRP A 214 -9.87 9.19 -11.55
C TRP A 214 -11.11 8.29 -11.39
N CYS A 215 -10.93 7.04 -10.95
CA CYS A 215 -12.04 6.10 -10.76
C CYS A 215 -13.07 6.64 -9.78
N ARG A 216 -12.61 7.26 -8.69
CA ARG A 216 -13.53 7.79 -7.69
C ARG A 216 -14.35 8.96 -8.21
N TYR A 217 -13.72 9.96 -8.83
CA TYR A 217 -14.43 11.16 -9.27
C TYR A 217 -15.28 10.94 -10.51
N HIS A 218 -14.94 9.97 -11.36
CA HIS A 218 -15.66 9.73 -12.60
C HIS A 218 -16.56 8.49 -12.54
N VAL A 219 -16.03 7.35 -12.11
CA VAL A 219 -16.76 6.08 -12.11
C VAL A 219 -17.65 5.99 -10.88
N PHE A 220 -17.11 6.21 -9.68
CA PHE A 220 -17.91 6.03 -8.46
C PHE A 220 -18.96 7.12 -8.35
N ALA A 221 -18.62 8.37 -8.66
CA ALA A 221 -19.60 9.45 -8.70
C ALA A 221 -20.78 9.16 -9.64
N LEU A 222 -20.53 8.53 -10.80
CA LEU A 222 -21.58 8.13 -11.73
C LEU A 222 -22.42 6.98 -11.18
N VAL A 223 -21.78 5.91 -10.69
CA VAL A 223 -22.44 4.70 -10.18
C VAL A 223 -23.25 4.99 -8.92
N LEU A 224 -22.74 5.88 -8.05
CA LEU A 224 -23.33 6.23 -6.76
C LEU A 224 -24.22 7.49 -6.83
N MET A 225 -24.37 8.10 -8.01
CA MET A 225 -25.24 9.27 -8.21
C MET A 225 -26.65 9.07 -7.64
N PRO A 226 -27.32 7.90 -7.77
CA PRO A 226 -28.65 7.70 -7.19
C PRO A 226 -28.69 7.71 -5.65
N PHE A 227 -27.53 7.62 -5.00
CA PHE A 227 -27.39 7.51 -3.56
C PHE A 227 -26.70 8.73 -2.94
N ASP A 228 -26.50 9.81 -3.70
CA ASP A 228 -25.77 11.02 -3.29
C ASP A 228 -26.23 11.62 -1.95
N LYS A 229 -27.52 11.48 -1.63
CA LYS A 229 -28.18 11.96 -0.40
C LYS A 229 -28.41 10.86 0.64
N SER A 230 -27.91 9.65 0.41
CA SER A 230 -28.06 8.53 1.34
C SER A 230 -27.06 8.65 2.49
N ASP A 231 -27.53 8.46 3.72
CA ASP A 231 -26.65 8.33 4.90
C ASP A 231 -25.67 7.15 4.77
N SER A 232 -25.98 6.19 3.88
CA SER A 232 -25.15 5.01 3.59
C SER A 232 -24.21 5.21 2.40
N TYR A 233 -24.09 6.41 1.83
CA TYR A 233 -23.28 6.68 0.63
C TYR A 233 -21.86 6.11 0.74
N TYR A 234 -21.17 6.35 1.85
CA TYR A 234 -19.79 5.90 2.06
C TYR A 234 -19.66 4.39 2.27
N LEU A 235 -20.70 3.74 2.79
CA LEU A 235 -20.75 2.28 2.87
C LEU A 235 -20.94 1.69 1.47
N LEU A 236 -21.82 2.29 0.66
CA LEU A 236 -22.01 1.91 -0.73
C LEU A 236 -20.76 2.17 -1.58
N GLU A 237 -20.00 3.23 -1.31
CA GLU A 237 -18.72 3.53 -1.97
C GLU A 237 -17.66 2.46 -1.69
N SER A 238 -17.75 1.76 -0.55
CA SER A 238 -16.80 0.71 -0.20
C SER A 238 -16.93 -0.52 -1.13
N VAL A 239 -18.09 -0.77 -1.73
CA VAL A 239 -18.31 -1.92 -2.64
C VAL A 239 -17.47 -1.81 -3.93
N PRO A 240 -17.62 -0.77 -4.77
CA PRO A 240 -16.72 -0.58 -5.91
C PRO A 240 -15.28 -0.26 -5.45
N GLY A 241 -15.13 0.29 -4.25
CA GLY A 241 -13.85 0.49 -3.59
C GLY A 241 -13.05 -0.79 -3.39
N ILE A 242 -13.67 -1.86 -2.90
CA ILE A 242 -13.03 -3.17 -2.71
C ILE A 242 -12.52 -3.70 -4.06
N VAL A 243 -13.29 -3.56 -5.13
CA VAL A 243 -12.86 -4.01 -6.47
C VAL A 243 -11.64 -3.23 -6.95
N LEU A 244 -11.65 -1.90 -6.78
CA LEU A 244 -10.54 -1.03 -7.17
C LEU A 244 -9.27 -1.30 -6.36
N ILE A 245 -9.38 -1.44 -5.04
CA ILE A 245 -8.22 -1.73 -4.19
C ILE A 245 -7.67 -3.14 -4.46
N ALA A 246 -8.53 -4.12 -4.71
CA ALA A 246 -8.13 -5.48 -5.07
C ALA A 246 -7.33 -5.54 -6.39
N PHE A 247 -7.62 -4.64 -7.33
CA PHE A 247 -6.86 -4.52 -8.57
C PHE A 247 -5.38 -4.16 -8.29
N PHE A 248 -5.12 -3.24 -7.35
CA PHE A 248 -3.76 -2.76 -7.07
C PHE A 248 -2.81 -3.80 -6.47
N PHE A 249 -3.33 -4.90 -5.88
CA PHE A 249 -2.51 -5.95 -5.28
C PHE A 249 -1.48 -6.51 -6.27
N LEU A 250 -1.88 -6.76 -7.51
CA LEU A 250 -1.02 -7.40 -8.50
C LEU A 250 0.08 -6.46 -8.99
N GLY A 251 -0.24 -5.18 -9.17
CA GLY A 251 0.77 -4.19 -9.57
C GLY A 251 1.75 -3.86 -8.45
N TYR A 252 1.30 -3.77 -7.19
CA TYR A 252 2.23 -3.64 -6.07
C TYR A 252 3.08 -4.90 -5.90
N HIS A 253 2.52 -6.09 -6.12
CA HIS A 253 3.29 -7.33 -6.15
C HIS A 253 4.43 -7.24 -7.17
N SER A 254 4.12 -6.88 -8.42
CA SER A 254 5.12 -6.69 -9.47
C SER A 254 6.18 -5.67 -9.06
N ALA A 255 5.78 -4.55 -8.45
CA ALA A 255 6.72 -3.52 -8.01
C ALA A 255 7.63 -4.00 -6.87
N PHE A 256 7.10 -4.77 -5.92
CA PHE A 256 7.85 -5.35 -4.80
C PHE A 256 8.88 -6.39 -5.24
N THR A 257 8.54 -7.24 -6.21
CA THR A 257 9.37 -8.38 -6.59
C THR A 257 10.39 -8.06 -7.68
N LYS A 258 10.14 -7.06 -8.52
CA LYS A 258 10.97 -6.80 -9.71
C LYS A 258 12.32 -6.14 -9.43
N ALA A 259 12.38 -5.12 -8.57
CA ALA A 259 13.65 -4.46 -8.27
C ALA A 259 14.63 -5.33 -7.44
N THR A 260 14.12 -6.46 -6.94
CA THR A 260 14.84 -7.39 -6.08
C THR A 260 15.24 -8.68 -6.82
N SER A 261 14.78 -8.89 -8.06
CA SER A 261 15.29 -9.97 -8.90
C SER A 261 16.74 -9.70 -9.29
N THR A 262 17.57 -10.74 -9.22
CA THR A 262 19.02 -10.74 -9.47
C THR A 262 19.46 -10.31 -10.87
N GLU A 263 18.52 -9.96 -11.76
CA GLU A 263 18.76 -9.67 -13.17
C GLU A 263 18.85 -8.17 -13.52
N VAL A 264 18.96 -7.27 -12.52
CA VAL A 264 19.06 -5.80 -12.71
C VAL A 264 20.50 -5.23 -12.61
#